data_AF-A0A831X029-F1
#
_entry.id   AF-A0A831X029-F1
#
_cell.length_a   1.000
_cell.length_b   1.000
_cell.length_c   1.000
_cell.angle_alpha   90.00
_cell.angle_beta   90.00
_cell.angle_gamma   90.00
#
_symmetry.space_group_name_H-M   'P 1'
#
loop_
_entity.id
_entity.type
_entity.pdbx_description
1 polymer ?
#
loop_
_entity_poly.entity_id
_entity_poly.type
_entity_poly.pdbx_seq_one_letter_code
_entity_poly.pdbx_strand_id
1 'polypeptide(L)'
;MSRILLQAAIIALISLPTGLAAAAIQSSAPAQAPAAVPDDLAAYIREVAAQIRANRQQAQRSINTMAAAIASRSLTGENLLYAGIILARARRYEAAIERLNLYLSGSPANRELALAAIIEAASWLDKSYDVARQAYAAYAREFASSTTRDPLREGVLLRMGIEESMARVALLDGDDNKAAAEHYRRALAAAKASTPGSVPLEDIFRLRWWYADAIAADGRLDEALAYLLETRPMVKDDPRIALQLEDRILFKQTDKMMSERRYAEARAMVEKRLREFAPDPILHRRVSKLLDRLKLVDSAAPELAAGRWIGGGPLSIAGLRGKVVLLEFFTSG
;
A
#
# COMPACT_ATOMS: atom_id res chain seq x y z
N MET A 1 -7.87 3.00 3.73
CA MET A 1 -9.19 2.41 4.09
C MET A 1 -9.47 1.05 3.44
N SER A 2 -8.94 0.72 2.25
CA SER A 2 -9.19 -0.59 1.60
C SER A 2 -8.69 -1.82 2.38
N ARG A 3 -7.57 -1.69 3.12
CA ARG A 3 -7.13 -2.73 4.09
C ARG A 3 -8.14 -2.98 5.21
N ILE A 4 -8.89 -1.97 5.65
CA ILE A 4 -9.82 -2.06 6.79
C ILE A 4 -11.14 -2.71 6.35
N LEU A 5 -11.66 -2.39 5.16
CA LEU A 5 -12.86 -3.03 4.62
C LEU A 5 -12.59 -4.50 4.22
N LEU A 6 -11.43 -4.78 3.64
CA LEU A 6 -10.98 -6.16 3.39
C LEU A 6 -10.74 -6.90 4.72
N GLN A 7 -10.09 -6.26 5.71
CA GLN A 7 -9.92 -6.84 7.05
C GLN A 7 -11.25 -7.06 7.78
N ALA A 8 -12.25 -6.20 7.61
CA ALA A 8 -13.57 -6.36 8.23
C ALA A 8 -14.33 -7.55 7.61
N ALA A 9 -14.27 -7.71 6.29
CA ALA A 9 -14.79 -8.91 5.62
C ALA A 9 -14.04 -10.19 6.05
N ILE A 10 -12.71 -10.11 6.25
CA ILE A 10 -11.89 -11.23 6.74
C ILE A 10 -12.14 -11.54 8.22
N ILE A 11 -12.40 -10.54 9.08
CA ILE A 11 -12.74 -10.72 10.49
C ILE A 11 -14.15 -11.34 10.62
N ALA A 12 -15.09 -10.96 9.77
CA ALA A 12 -16.40 -11.62 9.69
C ALA A 12 -16.28 -13.11 9.28
N LEU A 13 -15.30 -13.46 8.45
CA LEU A 13 -14.98 -14.84 8.05
C LEU A 13 -14.35 -15.70 9.15
N ILE A 14 -13.63 -15.10 10.11
CA ILE A 14 -13.10 -15.79 11.30
C ILE A 14 -14.22 -16.18 12.29
N SER A 15 -15.36 -15.49 12.22
CA SER A 15 -16.50 -15.66 13.14
C SER A 15 -17.59 -16.61 12.63
N LEU A 16 -17.46 -17.18 11.42
CA LEU A 16 -18.43 -18.13 10.88
C LEU A 16 -18.15 -19.56 11.36
N PRO A 17 -19.13 -20.27 11.96
CA PRO A 17 -18.96 -21.66 12.37
C PRO A 17 -19.06 -22.55 11.13
N THR A 18 -17.92 -22.96 10.55
CA THR A 18 -17.88 -24.01 9.52
C THR A 18 -17.48 -25.33 10.18
N GLY A 19 -18.32 -26.37 10.02
CA GLY A 19 -18.15 -27.68 10.66
C GLY A 19 -16.86 -28.43 10.32
N LEU A 20 -16.10 -27.99 9.30
CA LEU A 20 -14.77 -28.53 8.97
C LEU A 20 -13.62 -27.75 9.64
N ALA A 21 -13.79 -26.47 9.97
CA ALA A 21 -12.84 -25.70 10.77
C ALA A 21 -13.05 -25.92 12.28
N ALA A 22 -14.29 -26.18 12.71
CA ALA A 22 -14.63 -26.42 14.11
C ALA A 22 -13.85 -27.60 14.72
N ALA A 23 -13.65 -28.69 13.96
CA ALA A 23 -12.90 -29.86 14.43
C ALA A 23 -11.39 -29.60 14.59
N ALA A 24 -10.82 -28.66 13.82
CA ALA A 24 -9.39 -28.31 13.90
C ALA A 24 -9.11 -27.17 14.90
N ILE A 25 -10.11 -26.32 15.19
CA ILE A 25 -9.99 -25.18 16.13
C ILE A 25 -10.38 -25.59 17.56
N GLN A 26 -11.20 -26.63 17.76
CA GLN A 26 -11.59 -27.13 19.09
C GLN A 26 -10.44 -27.72 19.92
N SER A 27 -9.23 -27.89 19.37
CA SER A 27 -8.05 -28.29 20.16
C SER A 27 -7.21 -27.12 20.69
N SER A 28 -7.57 -25.86 20.37
CA SER A 28 -6.99 -24.69 21.02
C SER A 28 -7.82 -24.35 22.25
N ALA A 29 -7.26 -24.60 23.44
CA ALA A 29 -7.83 -24.11 24.69
C ALA A 29 -8.14 -22.60 24.54
N PRO A 30 -9.28 -22.12 25.09
CA PRO A 30 -9.62 -20.71 25.02
C PRO A 30 -8.45 -19.88 25.55
N ALA A 31 -8.09 -18.81 24.83
CA ALA A 31 -7.07 -17.88 25.27
C ALA A 31 -7.44 -17.44 26.69
N GLN A 32 -6.63 -17.83 27.67
CA GLN A 32 -6.80 -17.38 29.05
C GLN A 32 -6.79 -15.85 29.03
N ALA A 33 -7.86 -15.25 29.56
CA ALA A 33 -7.91 -13.80 29.71
C ALA A 33 -6.67 -13.36 30.51
N PRO A 34 -5.99 -12.28 30.10
CA PRO A 34 -4.83 -11.81 30.84
C PRO A 34 -5.22 -11.56 32.30
N ALA A 35 -4.36 -11.98 33.23
CA ALA A 35 -4.50 -11.66 34.64
C ALA A 35 -4.58 -10.13 34.85
N ALA A 36 -5.10 -9.70 36.00
CA ALA A 36 -5.26 -8.29 36.37
C ALA A 36 -4.04 -7.43 35.97
N VAL A 37 -4.28 -6.21 35.47
CA VAL A 37 -3.24 -5.30 34.96
C VAL A 37 -2.16 -5.11 36.04
N PRO A 38 -0.92 -5.59 35.82
CA PRO A 38 0.17 -5.45 36.78
C PRO A 38 0.60 -3.99 36.97
N ASP A 39 1.18 -3.67 38.12
CA ASP A 39 1.74 -2.33 38.41
C ASP A 39 2.86 -1.92 37.43
N ASP A 40 3.53 -2.89 36.80
CA ASP A 40 4.48 -2.66 35.70
C ASP A 40 3.80 -2.78 34.33
N LEU A 41 3.24 -1.66 33.86
CA LEU A 41 2.63 -1.53 32.54
C LEU A 41 3.60 -1.93 31.40
N ALA A 42 4.90 -1.67 31.54
CA ALA A 42 5.88 -2.01 30.51
C ALA A 42 6.11 -3.52 30.42
N ALA A 43 6.15 -4.24 31.55
CA ALA A 43 6.19 -5.69 31.59
C ALA A 43 4.91 -6.29 30.98
N TYR A 44 3.74 -5.77 31.36
CA TYR A 44 2.45 -6.19 30.82
C TYR A 44 2.38 -6.02 29.29
N ILE A 45 2.79 -4.85 28.76
CA ILE A 45 2.82 -4.60 27.31
C ILE A 45 3.75 -5.60 26.60
N ARG A 46 4.92 -5.91 27.17
CA ARG A 46 5.86 -6.89 26.60
C ARG A 46 5.26 -8.30 26.58
N GLU A 47 4.56 -8.69 27.64
CA GLU A 47 3.88 -9.98 27.76
C GLU A 47 2.74 -10.11 26.74
N VAL A 48 1.85 -9.12 26.66
CA VAL A 48 0.76 -9.08 25.66
C VAL A 48 1.32 -9.14 24.23
N ALA A 49 2.40 -8.39 23.95
CA ALA A 49 3.07 -8.44 22.65
C ALA A 49 3.69 -9.83 22.36
N ALA A 50 4.25 -10.51 23.36
CA ALA A 50 4.74 -11.87 23.23
C ALA A 50 3.61 -12.88 22.94
N GLN A 51 2.49 -12.77 23.66
CA GLN A 51 1.32 -13.62 23.44
C GLN A 51 0.72 -13.44 22.03
N ILE A 52 0.58 -12.19 21.58
CA ILE A 52 0.11 -11.89 20.22
C ILE A 52 1.05 -12.52 19.17
N ARG A 53 2.37 -12.47 19.38
CA ARG A 53 3.34 -13.12 18.47
C ARG A 53 3.20 -14.65 18.49
N ALA A 54 3.06 -15.26 19.65
CA ALA A 54 2.87 -16.71 19.79
C ALA A 54 1.59 -17.18 19.09
N ASN A 55 0.46 -16.49 19.32
CA ASN A 55 -0.81 -16.79 18.68
C ASN A 55 -0.73 -16.67 17.14
N ARG A 56 -0.05 -15.62 16.63
CA ARG A 56 0.18 -15.47 15.19
C ARG A 56 1.02 -16.61 14.60
N GLN A 57 2.08 -17.03 15.31
CA GLN A 57 2.91 -18.15 14.86
C GLN A 57 2.16 -19.48 14.87
N GLN A 58 1.32 -19.73 15.87
CA GLN A 58 0.48 -20.92 15.93
C GLN A 58 -0.56 -20.93 14.79
N ALA A 59 -1.27 -19.82 14.59
CA ALA A 59 -2.22 -19.68 13.48
C ALA A 59 -1.54 -19.92 12.12
N GLN A 60 -0.35 -19.36 11.91
CA GLN A 60 0.41 -19.58 10.67
C GLN A 60 0.81 -21.05 10.49
N ARG A 61 1.23 -21.74 11.57
CA ARG A 61 1.54 -23.18 11.52
C ARG A 61 0.30 -23.99 11.14
N SER A 62 -0.85 -23.73 11.75
CA SER A 62 -2.12 -24.40 11.42
C SER A 62 -2.50 -24.17 9.95
N ILE A 63 -2.39 -22.93 9.46
CA ILE A 63 -2.63 -22.58 8.06
C ILE A 63 -1.71 -23.37 7.12
N ASN A 64 -0.43 -23.48 7.43
CA ASN A 64 0.53 -24.22 6.61
C ASN A 64 0.22 -25.73 6.58
N THR A 65 -0.17 -26.31 7.71
CA THR A 65 -0.58 -27.71 7.81
C THR A 65 -1.84 -27.97 6.98
N MET A 66 -2.86 -27.11 7.12
CA MET A 66 -4.09 -27.21 6.32
C MET A 66 -3.78 -27.06 4.82
N ALA A 67 -2.96 -26.09 4.44
CA ALA A 67 -2.55 -25.89 3.05
C ALA A 67 -1.84 -27.13 2.45
N ALA A 68 -0.99 -27.81 3.22
CA ALA A 68 -0.36 -29.05 2.80
C ALA A 68 -1.38 -30.20 2.61
N ALA A 69 -2.35 -30.33 3.52
CA ALA A 69 -3.39 -31.36 3.44
C ALA A 69 -4.40 -31.12 2.30
N ILE A 70 -4.62 -29.85 1.94
CA ILE A 70 -5.56 -29.42 0.89
C ILE A 70 -4.94 -29.54 -0.50
N ALA A 71 -3.63 -29.31 -0.64
CA ALA A 71 -2.96 -29.20 -1.94
C ALA A 71 -3.14 -30.44 -2.84
N SER A 72 -3.21 -31.65 -2.28
CA SER A 72 -3.32 -32.91 -3.01
C SER A 72 -4.76 -33.44 -3.18
N ARG A 73 -5.77 -32.73 -2.68
CA ARG A 73 -7.15 -33.20 -2.73
C ARG A 73 -7.87 -32.72 -4.00
N SER A 74 -8.72 -33.59 -4.54
CA SER A 74 -9.73 -33.18 -5.52
C SER A 74 -10.86 -32.46 -4.76
N LEU A 75 -11.10 -31.20 -5.11
CA LEU A 75 -12.05 -30.33 -4.44
C LEU A 75 -13.03 -29.75 -5.46
N THR A 76 -14.26 -29.51 -5.02
CA THR A 76 -15.33 -28.96 -5.85
C THR A 76 -16.15 -27.92 -5.06
N GLY A 77 -16.86 -27.04 -5.79
CA GLY A 77 -17.74 -26.03 -5.20
C GLY A 77 -17.01 -25.13 -4.19
N GLU A 78 -17.69 -24.79 -3.08
CA GLU A 78 -17.16 -23.90 -2.03
C GLU A 78 -15.86 -24.41 -1.39
N ASN A 79 -15.57 -25.71 -1.46
CA ASN A 79 -14.29 -26.23 -0.95
C ASN A 79 -13.09 -25.69 -1.75
N LEU A 80 -13.26 -25.38 -3.05
CA LEU A 80 -12.23 -24.72 -3.84
C LEU A 80 -12.01 -23.27 -3.38
N LEU A 81 -13.08 -22.55 -3.06
CA LEU A 81 -13.01 -21.18 -2.53
C LEU A 81 -12.22 -21.14 -1.22
N TYR A 82 -12.63 -21.95 -0.24
CA TYR A 82 -11.96 -22.00 1.06
C TYR A 82 -10.51 -22.47 0.94
N ALA A 83 -10.24 -23.47 0.10
CA ALA A 83 -8.88 -23.92 -0.20
C ALA A 83 -8.02 -22.78 -0.76
N GLY A 84 -8.54 -22.04 -1.73
CA GLY A 84 -7.86 -20.88 -2.31
C GLY A 84 -7.51 -19.82 -1.27
N ILE A 85 -8.45 -19.46 -0.40
CA ILE A 85 -8.22 -18.48 0.68
C ILE A 85 -7.14 -18.98 1.66
N ILE A 86 -7.22 -20.24 2.09
CA ILE A 86 -6.22 -20.84 3.00
C ILE A 86 -4.84 -20.85 2.35
N LEU A 87 -4.74 -21.22 1.07
CA LEU A 87 -3.48 -21.22 0.32
C LEU A 87 -2.89 -19.80 0.20
N ALA A 88 -3.73 -18.78 -0.05
CA ALA A 88 -3.28 -17.38 -0.09
C ALA A 88 -2.72 -16.93 1.26
N ARG A 89 -3.40 -17.29 2.38
CA ARG A 89 -2.93 -17.02 3.74
C ARG A 89 -1.65 -17.78 4.10
N ALA A 90 -1.46 -18.97 3.52
CA ALA A 90 -0.23 -19.75 3.63
C ALA A 90 0.90 -19.21 2.73
N ARG A 91 0.68 -18.10 2.01
CA ARG A 91 1.59 -17.53 1.00
C ARG A 91 1.93 -18.49 -0.14
N ARG A 92 1.03 -19.42 -0.45
CA ARG A 92 1.10 -20.31 -1.62
C ARG A 92 0.27 -19.71 -2.75
N TYR A 93 0.69 -18.52 -3.22
CA TYR A 93 -0.15 -17.65 -4.05
C TYR A 93 -0.53 -18.24 -5.41
N GLU A 94 0.39 -18.92 -6.09
CA GLU A 94 0.12 -19.58 -7.37
C GLU A 94 -0.98 -20.64 -7.23
N ALA A 95 -0.81 -21.56 -6.28
CA ALA A 95 -1.80 -22.58 -5.96
C ALA A 95 -3.13 -21.96 -5.50
N ALA A 96 -3.10 -20.86 -4.76
CA ALA A 96 -4.30 -20.14 -4.37
C ALA A 96 -5.08 -19.63 -5.59
N ILE A 97 -4.38 -18.95 -6.51
CA ILE A 97 -4.96 -18.41 -7.75
C ILE A 97 -5.52 -19.54 -8.62
N GLU A 98 -4.80 -20.65 -8.76
CA GLU A 98 -5.26 -21.83 -9.51
C GLU A 98 -6.60 -22.37 -8.95
N ARG A 99 -6.67 -22.60 -7.62
CA ARG A 99 -7.89 -23.11 -6.97
C ARG A 99 -9.07 -22.13 -7.09
N LEU A 100 -8.80 -20.84 -6.96
CA LEU A 100 -9.82 -19.80 -7.09
C LEU A 100 -10.32 -19.67 -8.54
N ASN A 101 -9.43 -19.79 -9.53
CA ASN A 101 -9.84 -19.82 -10.94
C ASN A 101 -10.70 -21.05 -11.27
N LEU A 102 -10.37 -22.23 -10.73
CA LEU A 102 -11.22 -23.43 -10.85
C LEU A 102 -12.60 -23.25 -10.20
N TYR A 103 -12.68 -22.54 -9.07
CA TYR A 103 -13.96 -22.17 -8.48
C TYR A 103 -14.74 -21.21 -9.39
N LEU A 104 -14.07 -20.21 -9.95
CA LEU A 104 -14.65 -19.20 -10.84
C LEU A 104 -15.07 -19.72 -12.21
N SER A 105 -14.56 -20.87 -12.67
CA SER A 105 -14.96 -21.48 -13.95
C SER A 105 -16.31 -22.19 -13.89
N GLY A 106 -16.86 -22.43 -12.69
CA GLY A 106 -18.23 -22.90 -12.51
C GLY A 106 -19.26 -21.77 -12.44
N SER A 107 -20.38 -22.02 -11.74
CA SER A 107 -21.39 -21.01 -11.38
C SER A 107 -21.40 -20.75 -9.86
N PRO A 108 -20.33 -20.16 -9.30
CA PRO A 108 -20.18 -20.02 -7.86
C PRO A 108 -21.15 -18.99 -7.26
N ALA A 109 -21.66 -19.27 -6.05
CA ALA A 109 -22.48 -18.32 -5.31
C ALA A 109 -21.67 -17.15 -4.73
N ASN A 110 -20.39 -17.37 -4.39
CA ASN A 110 -19.52 -16.39 -3.73
C ASN A 110 -18.42 -15.88 -4.67
N ARG A 111 -18.78 -15.55 -5.91
CA ARG A 111 -17.84 -15.09 -6.96
C ARG A 111 -17.01 -13.88 -6.53
N GLU A 112 -17.65 -12.93 -5.84
CA GLU A 112 -17.01 -11.72 -5.32
C GLU A 112 -15.86 -12.03 -4.35
N LEU A 113 -16.09 -12.95 -3.40
CA LEU A 113 -15.09 -13.33 -2.40
C LEU A 113 -13.88 -14.02 -3.06
N ALA A 114 -14.13 -14.86 -4.07
CA ALA A 114 -13.06 -15.50 -4.83
C ALA A 114 -12.19 -14.47 -5.56
N LEU A 115 -12.80 -13.48 -6.22
CA LEU A 115 -12.09 -12.42 -6.93
C LEU A 115 -11.27 -11.55 -5.96
N ALA A 116 -11.81 -11.21 -4.78
CA ALA A 116 -11.07 -10.49 -3.73
C ALA A 116 -9.85 -11.29 -3.23
N ALA A 117 -9.99 -12.61 -3.08
CA ALA A 117 -8.89 -13.48 -2.69
C ALA A 117 -7.80 -13.59 -3.79
N ILE A 118 -8.19 -13.63 -5.07
CA ILE A 118 -7.23 -13.57 -6.19
C ILE A 118 -6.48 -12.26 -6.20
N ILE A 119 -7.17 -11.14 -6.02
CA ILE A 119 -6.58 -9.80 -5.92
C ILE A 119 -5.51 -9.76 -4.82
N GLU A 120 -5.84 -10.25 -3.61
CA GLU A 120 -4.89 -10.32 -2.51
C GLU A 120 -3.68 -11.20 -2.89
N ALA A 121 -3.92 -12.42 -3.39
CA ALA A 121 -2.84 -13.34 -3.75
C ALA A 121 -1.92 -12.80 -4.85
N ALA A 122 -2.49 -12.25 -5.93
CA ALA A 122 -1.75 -11.70 -7.06
C ALA A 122 -0.95 -10.44 -6.68
N SER A 123 -1.41 -9.65 -5.72
CA SER A 123 -0.66 -8.48 -5.21
C SER A 123 0.61 -8.85 -4.44
N TRP A 124 0.73 -10.10 -3.99
CA TRP A 124 1.90 -10.62 -3.28
C TRP A 124 2.78 -11.53 -4.15
N LEU A 125 2.26 -12.01 -5.28
CA LEU A 125 3.02 -12.81 -6.23
C LEU A 125 3.79 -11.86 -7.15
N ASP A 126 5.12 -11.99 -7.18
CA ASP A 126 5.97 -11.10 -7.96
C ASP A 126 5.53 -11.07 -9.44
N LYS A 127 5.44 -9.86 -10.00
CA LYS A 127 5.08 -9.60 -11.41
C LYS A 127 3.74 -10.21 -11.89
N SER A 128 2.81 -10.53 -10.99
CA SER A 128 1.48 -11.05 -11.36
C SER A 128 0.41 -9.94 -11.53
N TYR A 129 0.83 -8.78 -12.03
CA TYR A 129 0.00 -7.58 -12.11
C TYR A 129 -1.18 -7.73 -13.07
N ASP A 130 -1.01 -8.47 -14.18
CA ASP A 130 -2.11 -8.76 -15.10
C ASP A 130 -3.22 -9.59 -14.47
N VAL A 131 -2.87 -10.57 -13.63
CA VAL A 131 -3.85 -11.39 -12.91
C VAL A 131 -4.64 -10.50 -11.94
N ALA A 132 -3.96 -9.63 -11.19
CA ALA A 132 -4.62 -8.67 -10.30
C ALA A 132 -5.54 -7.73 -11.09
N ARG A 133 -5.07 -7.19 -12.22
CA ARG A 133 -5.83 -6.28 -13.10
C ARG A 133 -7.10 -6.93 -13.63
N GLN A 134 -7.01 -8.16 -14.12
CA GLN A 134 -8.17 -8.94 -14.59
C GLN A 134 -9.16 -9.22 -13.45
N ALA A 135 -8.65 -9.61 -12.27
CA ALA A 135 -9.48 -9.88 -11.11
C ALA A 135 -10.22 -8.63 -10.61
N TYR A 136 -9.56 -7.47 -10.55
CA TYR A 136 -10.19 -6.19 -10.24
C TYR A 136 -11.26 -5.80 -11.26
N ALA A 137 -10.99 -5.97 -12.55
CA ALA A 137 -11.98 -5.67 -13.60
C ALA A 137 -13.20 -6.59 -13.51
N ALA A 138 -13.01 -7.89 -13.25
CA ALA A 138 -14.10 -8.82 -13.02
C ALA A 138 -14.89 -8.49 -11.75
N TYR A 139 -14.19 -8.15 -10.67
CA TYR A 139 -14.79 -7.76 -9.39
C TYR A 139 -15.65 -6.50 -9.53
N ALA A 140 -15.17 -5.50 -10.26
CA ALA A 140 -15.91 -4.28 -10.55
C ALA A 140 -17.21 -4.54 -11.33
N ARG A 141 -17.16 -5.45 -12.32
CA ARG A 141 -18.36 -5.85 -13.11
C ARG A 141 -19.38 -6.56 -12.24
N GLU A 142 -18.94 -7.54 -11.45
CA GLU A 142 -19.81 -8.31 -10.55
C GLU A 142 -20.52 -7.39 -9.56
N PHE A 143 -19.75 -6.45 -8.99
CA PHE A 143 -20.29 -5.48 -8.06
C PHE A 143 -21.33 -4.56 -8.72
N ALA A 144 -21.05 -4.07 -9.93
CA ALA A 144 -21.98 -3.20 -10.66
C ALA A 144 -23.32 -3.88 -11.00
N SER A 145 -23.35 -5.21 -11.10
CA SER A 145 -24.58 -5.98 -11.34
C SER A 145 -25.36 -6.35 -10.07
N SER A 146 -24.80 -6.14 -8.87
CA SER A 146 -25.44 -6.53 -7.61
C SER A 146 -26.58 -5.58 -7.23
N THR A 147 -27.82 -6.08 -7.21
CA THR A 147 -29.04 -5.30 -6.87
C THR A 147 -29.28 -5.13 -5.37
N THR A 148 -28.54 -5.82 -4.52
CA THR A 148 -28.79 -5.93 -3.06
C THR A 148 -28.03 -4.91 -2.21
N ARG A 149 -27.16 -4.08 -2.80
CA ARG A 149 -26.34 -3.11 -2.06
C ARG A 149 -26.81 -1.69 -2.33
N ASP A 150 -26.73 -0.83 -1.32
CA ASP A 150 -26.94 0.61 -1.49
C ASP A 150 -25.87 1.14 -2.46
N PRO A 151 -26.26 1.44 -3.71
CA PRO A 151 -25.29 1.80 -4.74
C PRO A 151 -24.64 3.15 -4.47
N LEU A 152 -25.24 3.99 -3.61
CA LEU A 152 -24.81 5.37 -3.41
C LEU A 152 -23.67 5.51 -2.42
N ARG A 153 -23.53 4.63 -1.43
CA ARG A 153 -22.46 4.72 -0.41
C ARG A 153 -21.44 3.60 -0.50
N GLU A 154 -21.88 2.34 -0.39
CA GLU A 154 -20.97 1.20 -0.44
C GLU A 154 -20.37 1.04 -1.84
N GLY A 155 -21.16 1.30 -2.87
CA GLY A 155 -20.69 1.24 -4.25
C GLY A 155 -19.66 2.29 -4.61
N VAL A 156 -19.79 3.50 -4.09
CA VAL A 156 -18.81 4.57 -4.30
C VAL A 156 -17.47 4.21 -3.65
N LEU A 157 -17.47 3.85 -2.37
CA LEU A 157 -16.23 3.58 -1.63
C LEU A 157 -15.51 2.36 -2.21
N LEU A 158 -16.26 1.33 -2.61
CA LEU A 158 -15.68 0.17 -3.24
C LEU A 158 -15.12 0.49 -4.61
N ARG A 159 -15.86 1.22 -5.47
CA ARG A 159 -15.37 1.63 -6.79
C ARG A 159 -14.12 2.50 -6.67
N MET A 160 -14.10 3.47 -5.75
CA MET A 160 -12.90 4.24 -5.44
C MET A 160 -11.74 3.34 -5.04
N GLY A 161 -11.97 2.36 -4.16
CA GLY A 161 -10.95 1.42 -3.70
C GLY A 161 -10.42 0.51 -4.81
N ILE A 162 -11.27 0.06 -5.73
CA ILE A 162 -10.88 -0.73 -6.91
C ILE A 162 -10.00 0.11 -7.83
N GLU A 163 -10.45 1.31 -8.20
CA GLU A 163 -9.70 2.20 -9.10
C GLU A 163 -8.36 2.64 -8.46
N GLU A 164 -8.34 2.97 -7.17
CA GLU A 164 -7.10 3.24 -6.42
C GLU A 164 -6.13 2.05 -6.49
N SER A 165 -6.65 0.83 -6.35
CA SER A 165 -5.81 -0.37 -6.38
C SER A 165 -5.30 -0.67 -7.78
N MET A 166 -6.11 -0.47 -8.81
CA MET A 166 -5.70 -0.59 -10.21
C MET A 166 -4.62 0.44 -10.57
N ALA A 167 -4.73 1.67 -10.06
CA ALA A 167 -3.69 2.67 -10.22
C ALA A 167 -2.36 2.20 -9.60
N ARG A 168 -2.40 1.62 -8.39
CA ARG A 168 -1.21 1.06 -7.73
C ARG A 168 -0.63 -0.12 -8.50
N VAL A 169 -1.45 -0.99 -9.07
CA VAL A 169 -0.99 -2.09 -9.92
C VAL A 169 -0.29 -1.52 -11.16
N ALA A 170 -0.85 -0.51 -11.82
CA ALA A 170 -0.22 0.13 -12.97
C ALA A 170 1.15 0.77 -12.64
N LEU A 171 1.29 1.39 -11.46
CA LEU A 171 2.58 1.93 -11.00
C LEU A 171 3.60 0.82 -10.73
N LEU A 172 3.18 -0.32 -10.18
CA LEU A 172 4.09 -1.44 -9.91
C LEU A 172 4.47 -2.23 -11.18
N ASP A 173 3.57 -2.25 -12.17
CA ASP A 173 3.70 -2.95 -13.45
C ASP A 173 4.45 -2.10 -14.50
N GLY A 174 5.70 -1.75 -14.20
CA GLY A 174 6.56 -1.02 -15.15
C GLY A 174 6.36 0.50 -15.17
N ASP A 175 5.90 1.08 -14.06
CA ASP A 175 5.72 2.54 -13.90
C ASP A 175 4.81 3.16 -14.99
N ASP A 176 3.68 2.50 -15.33
CA ASP A 176 2.68 3.06 -16.25
C ASP A 176 1.89 4.20 -15.56
N ASN A 177 2.56 5.35 -15.44
CA ASN A 177 2.07 6.55 -14.78
C ASN A 177 0.80 7.10 -15.46
N LYS A 178 0.68 6.92 -16.78
CA LYS A 178 -0.50 7.35 -17.55
C LYS A 178 -1.72 6.51 -17.20
N ALA A 179 -1.60 5.19 -17.18
CA ALA A 179 -2.70 4.31 -16.76
C ALA A 179 -3.06 4.55 -15.28
N ALA A 180 -2.06 4.75 -14.42
CA ALA A 180 -2.28 5.07 -13.01
C ALA A 180 -3.08 6.38 -12.83
N ALA A 181 -2.70 7.44 -13.55
CA ALA A 181 -3.41 8.72 -13.53
C ALA A 181 -4.86 8.56 -13.97
N GLU A 182 -5.12 7.80 -15.04
CA GLU A 182 -6.48 7.54 -15.53
C GLU A 182 -7.34 6.79 -14.49
N HIS A 183 -6.77 5.81 -13.79
CA HIS A 183 -7.46 5.12 -12.70
C HIS A 183 -7.76 6.06 -11.52
N TYR A 184 -6.81 6.89 -11.08
CA TYR A 184 -7.09 7.89 -10.04
C TYR A 184 -8.16 8.90 -10.47
N ARG A 185 -8.17 9.31 -11.74
CA ARG A 185 -9.22 10.18 -12.31
C ARG A 185 -10.59 9.53 -12.21
N ARG A 186 -10.71 8.23 -12.51
CA ARG A 186 -11.96 7.47 -12.35
C ARG A 186 -12.39 7.34 -10.88
N ALA A 187 -11.44 7.12 -9.96
CA ALA A 187 -11.71 7.10 -8.53
C ALA A 187 -12.28 8.45 -8.05
N LEU A 188 -11.70 9.57 -8.49
CA LEU A 188 -12.16 10.92 -8.19
C LEU A 188 -13.54 11.22 -8.79
N ALA A 189 -13.81 10.75 -10.02
CA ALA A 189 -15.12 10.86 -10.63
C ALA A 189 -16.20 10.09 -9.83
N ALA A 190 -15.86 8.89 -9.34
CA ALA A 190 -16.75 8.14 -8.46
C ALA A 190 -17.01 8.87 -7.13
N ALA A 191 -15.97 9.44 -6.51
CA ALA A 191 -16.12 10.25 -5.30
C ALA A 191 -17.01 11.49 -5.54
N LYS A 192 -16.87 12.16 -6.69
CA LYS A 192 -17.68 13.34 -7.05
C LYS A 192 -19.15 12.99 -7.30
N ALA A 193 -19.43 11.80 -7.83
CA ALA A 193 -20.78 11.31 -8.07
C ALA A 193 -21.51 10.87 -6.78
N SER A 194 -20.79 10.81 -5.65
CA SER A 194 -21.35 10.40 -4.37
C SER A 194 -22.17 11.49 -3.70
N THR A 195 -23.04 11.11 -2.77
CA THR A 195 -23.75 12.06 -1.91
C THR A 195 -22.75 12.96 -1.16
N PRO A 196 -22.94 14.29 -1.13
CA PRO A 196 -22.06 15.19 -0.40
C PRO A 196 -21.82 14.72 1.05
N GLY A 197 -20.56 14.66 1.47
CA GLY A 197 -20.17 14.21 2.81
C GLY A 197 -20.14 12.69 3.03
N SER A 198 -20.55 11.88 2.04
CA SER A 198 -20.49 10.41 2.16
C SER A 198 -19.07 9.84 2.08
N VAL A 199 -18.18 10.55 1.39
CA VAL A 199 -16.75 10.26 1.29
C VAL A 199 -15.98 11.22 2.20
N PRO A 200 -15.14 10.72 3.13
CA PRO A 200 -14.31 11.57 3.98
C PRO A 200 -13.42 12.51 3.16
N LEU A 201 -13.30 13.77 3.59
CA LEU A 201 -12.43 14.77 2.93
C LEU A 201 -10.98 14.27 2.78
N GLU A 202 -10.47 13.56 3.80
CA GLU A 202 -9.13 12.96 3.78
C GLU A 202 -8.95 11.92 2.67
N ASP A 203 -9.99 11.13 2.35
CA ASP A 203 -9.93 10.17 1.24
C ASP A 203 -9.94 10.88 -0.12
N ILE A 204 -10.75 11.94 -0.28
CA ILE A 204 -10.77 12.75 -1.50
C ILE A 204 -9.41 13.43 -1.70
N PHE A 205 -8.88 14.07 -0.66
CA PHE A 205 -7.56 14.70 -0.69
C PHE A 205 -6.46 13.72 -1.05
N ARG A 206 -6.47 12.52 -0.45
CA ARG A 206 -5.48 11.48 -0.75
C ARG A 206 -5.53 11.03 -2.21
N LEU A 207 -6.72 10.83 -2.78
CA LEU A 207 -6.87 10.51 -4.21
C LEU A 207 -6.36 11.64 -5.10
N ARG A 208 -6.67 12.89 -4.77
CA ARG A 208 -6.20 14.07 -5.52
C ARG A 208 -4.67 14.17 -5.51
N TRP A 209 -4.07 13.91 -4.35
CA TRP A 209 -2.62 13.86 -4.22
C TRP A 209 -2.05 12.76 -5.12
N TRP A 210 -2.49 11.50 -5.00
CA TRP A 210 -1.93 10.44 -5.83
C TRP A 210 -2.16 10.64 -7.33
N TYR A 211 -3.29 11.23 -7.71
CA TYR A 211 -3.52 11.64 -9.09
C TYR A 211 -2.46 12.64 -9.57
N ALA A 212 -2.18 13.69 -8.79
CA ALA A 212 -1.14 14.66 -9.12
C ALA A 212 0.27 14.04 -9.15
N ASP A 213 0.57 13.08 -8.27
CA ASP A 213 1.83 12.35 -8.31
C ASP A 213 1.96 11.51 -9.59
N ALA A 214 0.90 10.81 -10.01
CA ALA A 214 0.89 10.04 -11.25
C ALA A 214 1.02 10.93 -12.50
N ILE A 215 0.30 12.07 -12.55
CA ILE A 215 0.44 13.05 -13.64
C ILE A 215 1.87 13.61 -13.72
N ALA A 216 2.46 13.95 -12.57
CA ALA A 216 3.82 14.46 -12.51
C ALA A 216 4.85 13.43 -12.99
N ALA A 217 4.67 12.16 -12.61
CA ALA A 217 5.52 11.06 -13.04
C ALA A 217 5.37 10.74 -14.55
N ASP A 218 4.21 11.04 -15.15
CA ASP A 218 3.96 11.05 -16.60
C ASP A 218 4.57 12.29 -17.31
N GLY A 219 5.43 13.06 -16.64
CA GLY A 219 6.13 14.23 -17.18
C GLY A 219 5.29 15.51 -17.26
N ARG A 220 4.02 15.49 -16.84
CA ARG A 220 3.08 16.62 -16.91
C ARG A 220 3.09 17.45 -15.63
N LEU A 221 4.26 17.93 -15.23
CA LEU A 221 4.45 18.66 -13.96
C LEU A 221 3.57 19.90 -13.82
N ASP A 222 3.34 20.64 -14.90
CA ASP A 222 2.47 21.84 -14.90
C ASP A 222 1.03 21.52 -14.56
N GLU A 223 0.50 20.47 -15.17
CA GLU A 223 -0.87 20.03 -14.92
C GLU A 223 -1.03 19.48 -13.50
N ALA A 224 -0.05 18.69 -13.03
CA ALA A 224 -0.04 18.21 -11.65
C ALA A 224 -0.04 19.36 -10.63
N LEU A 225 0.76 20.41 -10.87
CA LEU A 225 0.83 21.57 -10.01
C LEU A 225 -0.47 22.39 -10.05
N ALA A 226 -1.01 22.66 -11.24
CA ALA A 226 -2.30 23.35 -11.38
C ALA A 226 -3.41 22.61 -10.62
N TYR A 227 -3.45 21.28 -10.75
CA TYR A 227 -4.42 20.44 -10.06
C TYR A 227 -4.33 20.51 -8.52
N LEU A 228 -3.11 20.53 -7.98
CA LEU A 228 -2.91 20.70 -6.53
C LEU A 228 -3.34 22.11 -6.06
N LEU A 229 -3.05 23.16 -6.84
CA LEU A 229 -3.46 24.52 -6.51
C LEU A 229 -4.99 24.67 -6.48
N GLU A 230 -5.70 24.05 -7.42
CA GLU A 230 -7.17 23.99 -7.44
C GLU A 230 -7.76 23.24 -6.24
N THR A 231 -6.95 22.47 -5.52
CA THR A 231 -7.38 21.73 -4.32
C THR A 231 -7.42 22.61 -3.07
N ARG A 232 -6.77 23.78 -3.07
CA ARG A 232 -6.68 24.68 -1.90
C ARG A 232 -8.04 25.08 -1.31
N PRO A 233 -9.04 25.53 -2.09
CA PRO A 233 -10.32 25.96 -1.53
C PRO A 233 -11.07 24.83 -0.80
N MET A 234 -10.81 23.57 -1.16
CA MET A 234 -11.47 22.38 -0.60
C MET A 234 -10.96 22.04 0.80
N VAL A 235 -9.71 22.40 1.12
CA VAL A 235 -9.03 21.97 2.36
C VAL A 235 -8.77 23.14 3.32
N LYS A 236 -9.17 24.37 2.95
CA LYS A 236 -8.89 25.61 3.70
C LYS A 236 -9.37 25.56 5.16
N ASP A 237 -10.45 24.82 5.41
CA ASP A 237 -11.10 24.73 6.73
C ASP A 237 -10.53 23.58 7.59
N ASP A 238 -9.62 22.76 7.05
CA ASP A 238 -8.87 21.73 7.77
C ASP A 238 -7.37 22.06 7.75
N PRO A 239 -6.83 22.70 8.81
CA PRO A 239 -5.43 23.11 8.86
C PRO A 239 -4.43 21.95 8.68
N ARG A 240 -4.79 20.74 9.11
CA ARG A 240 -3.93 19.55 8.97
C ARG A 240 -3.82 19.16 7.50
N ILE A 241 -4.94 19.08 6.79
CA ILE A 241 -4.96 18.73 5.37
C ILE A 241 -4.38 19.86 4.52
N ALA A 242 -4.70 21.13 4.82
CA ALA A 242 -4.14 22.29 4.15
C ALA A 242 -2.61 22.31 4.21
N LEU A 243 -2.04 22.02 5.38
CA LEU A 243 -0.60 21.94 5.56
C LEU A 243 0.04 20.79 4.74
N GLN A 244 -0.61 19.62 4.69
CA GLN A 244 -0.18 18.52 3.83
C GLN A 244 -0.25 18.87 2.34
N LEU A 245 -1.24 19.65 1.91
CA LEU A 245 -1.35 20.13 0.53
C LEU A 245 -0.20 21.08 0.19
N GLU A 246 0.13 22.04 1.06
CA GLU A 246 1.23 22.99 0.83
C GLU A 246 2.60 22.30 0.73
N ASP A 247 2.82 21.25 1.53
CA ASP A 247 3.99 20.37 1.39
C ASP A 247 4.05 19.75 -0.02
N ARG A 248 2.93 19.22 -0.53
CA ARG A 248 2.90 18.61 -1.87
C ARG A 248 3.13 19.61 -2.98
N ILE A 249 2.53 20.80 -2.88
CA ILE A 249 2.76 21.90 -3.81
C ILE A 249 4.25 22.28 -3.83
N LEU A 250 4.89 22.41 -2.67
CA LEU A 250 6.33 22.73 -2.58
C LEU A 250 7.19 21.69 -3.30
N PHE A 251 6.95 20.40 -3.06
CA PHE A 251 7.72 19.33 -3.72
C PHE A 251 7.55 19.38 -5.24
N LYS A 252 6.31 19.56 -5.75
CA LYS A 252 6.06 19.63 -7.20
C LYS A 252 6.63 20.88 -7.85
N GLN A 253 6.55 22.03 -7.18
CA GLN A 253 7.21 23.27 -7.63
C GLN A 253 8.72 23.08 -7.69
N THR A 254 9.29 22.38 -6.72
CA THR A 254 10.72 22.06 -6.68
C THR A 254 11.09 21.14 -7.84
N ASP A 255 10.35 20.04 -8.06
CA ASP A 255 10.57 19.11 -9.18
C ASP A 255 10.52 19.84 -10.53
N LYS A 256 9.57 20.77 -10.70
CA LYS A 256 9.48 21.63 -11.90
C LYS A 256 10.69 22.56 -12.05
N MET A 257 11.08 23.29 -11.01
CA MET A 257 12.26 24.17 -11.09
C MET A 257 13.53 23.37 -11.36
N MET A 258 13.62 22.14 -10.83
CA MET A 258 14.72 21.21 -11.09
C MET A 258 14.78 20.78 -12.55
N SER A 259 13.65 20.43 -13.17
CA SER A 259 13.61 20.06 -14.60
C SER A 259 13.95 21.24 -15.51
N GLU A 260 13.64 22.47 -15.09
CA GLU A 260 13.99 23.72 -15.76
C GLU A 260 15.42 24.21 -15.47
N ARG A 261 16.22 23.47 -14.69
CA ARG A 261 17.57 23.86 -14.23
C ARG A 261 17.63 25.16 -13.40
N ARG A 262 16.52 25.54 -12.77
CA ARG A 262 16.39 26.72 -11.90
C ARG A 262 16.73 26.40 -10.45
N TYR A 263 17.91 25.82 -10.22
CA TYR A 263 18.30 25.24 -8.92
C TYR A 263 18.44 26.27 -7.80
N ALA A 264 18.97 27.46 -8.10
CA ALA A 264 19.10 28.54 -7.12
C ALA A 264 17.72 29.03 -6.62
N GLU A 265 16.76 29.17 -7.54
CA GLU A 265 15.38 29.56 -7.22
C GLU A 265 14.68 28.47 -6.39
N ALA A 266 14.84 27.20 -6.78
CA ALA A 266 14.33 26.06 -6.02
C ALA A 266 14.86 26.06 -4.58
N ARG A 267 16.17 26.27 -4.40
CA ARG A 267 16.83 26.33 -3.09
C ARG A 267 16.28 27.47 -2.24
N ALA A 268 16.22 28.69 -2.79
CA ALA A 268 15.69 29.85 -2.07
C ALA A 268 14.23 29.66 -1.63
N MET A 269 13.40 29.05 -2.49
CA MET A 269 12.01 28.71 -2.16
C MET A 269 11.92 27.70 -1.02
N VAL A 270 12.70 26.61 -1.08
CA VAL A 270 12.71 25.57 -0.04
C VAL A 270 13.25 26.12 1.29
N GLU A 271 14.28 26.96 1.28
CA GLU A 271 14.79 27.63 2.48
C GLU A 271 13.76 28.54 3.14
N LYS A 272 12.98 29.29 2.33
CA LYS A 272 11.88 30.10 2.82
C LYS A 272 10.83 29.22 3.51
N ARG A 273 10.37 28.14 2.85
CA ARG A 273 9.36 27.23 3.41
C ARG A 273 9.84 26.46 4.63
N LEU A 274 11.13 26.13 4.72
CA LEU A 274 11.70 25.45 5.89
C LEU A 274 11.51 26.27 7.19
N ARG A 275 11.59 27.61 7.09
CA ARG A 275 11.31 28.52 8.21
C ARG A 275 9.83 28.54 8.56
N GLU A 276 8.96 28.57 7.56
CA GLU A 276 7.49 28.55 7.75
C GLU A 276 7.01 27.24 8.40
N PHE A 277 7.64 26.11 8.09
CA PHE A 277 7.30 24.80 8.64
C PHE A 277 8.05 24.42 9.92
N ALA A 278 8.84 25.32 10.50
CA ALA A 278 9.59 25.04 11.74
C ALA A 278 8.73 24.49 12.91
N PRO A 279 7.46 24.91 13.10
CA PRO A 279 6.62 24.35 14.16
C PRO A 279 6.21 22.88 13.97
N ASP A 280 6.25 22.35 12.74
CA ASP A 280 5.91 20.95 12.45
C ASP A 280 7.18 20.10 12.29
N PRO A 281 7.52 19.22 13.25
CA PRO A 281 8.79 18.48 13.23
C PRO A 281 8.86 17.45 12.08
N ILE A 282 7.72 16.95 11.60
CA ILE A 282 7.67 15.96 10.52
C ILE A 282 7.95 16.67 9.19
N LEU A 283 7.27 17.80 8.94
CA LEU A 283 7.46 18.59 7.72
C LEU A 283 8.82 19.27 7.70
N HIS A 284 9.26 19.84 8.82
CA HIS A 284 10.59 20.43 8.92
C HIS A 284 11.67 19.42 8.54
N ARG A 285 11.59 18.18 9.03
CA ARG A 285 12.52 17.10 8.64
C ARG A 285 12.44 16.77 7.15
N ARG A 286 11.25 16.73 6.56
CA ARG A 286 11.07 16.41 5.14
C ARG A 286 11.60 17.52 4.22
N VAL A 287 11.31 18.77 4.53
CA VAL A 287 11.79 19.95 3.78
C VAL A 287 13.28 20.17 3.96
N SER A 288 13.83 19.90 5.15
CA SER A 288 15.27 19.90 5.41
C SER A 288 15.99 18.88 4.50
N LYS A 289 15.49 17.64 4.41
CA LYS A 289 16.02 16.64 3.46
C LYS A 289 15.94 17.08 2.01
N LEU A 290 14.87 17.75 1.61
CA LEU A 290 14.73 18.30 0.26
C LEU A 290 15.80 19.38 0.00
N LEU A 291 16.01 20.28 0.96
CA LEU A 291 17.04 21.31 0.89
C LEU A 291 18.44 20.72 0.77
N ASP A 292 18.75 19.69 1.56
CA ASP A 292 20.05 19.01 1.50
C ASP A 292 20.28 18.39 0.11
N ARG A 293 19.26 17.78 -0.50
CA ARG A 293 19.36 17.28 -1.88
C ARG A 293 19.61 18.41 -2.88
N LEU A 294 18.92 19.54 -2.75
CA LEU A 294 19.12 20.71 -3.61
C LEU A 294 20.50 21.35 -3.46
N LYS A 295 21.12 21.27 -2.27
CA LYS A 295 22.48 21.73 -2.04
C LYS A 295 23.52 20.90 -2.77
N LEU A 296 23.24 19.62 -3.02
CA LEU A 296 24.15 18.72 -3.74
C LEU A 296 24.12 18.94 -5.25
N VAL A 297 23.01 19.45 -5.80
CA VAL A 297 22.88 19.72 -7.24
C VAL A 297 23.78 20.90 -7.62
N ASP A 298 24.57 20.73 -8.68
CA ASP A 298 25.62 21.64 -9.16
C ASP A 298 26.76 21.94 -8.18
N SER A 299 26.80 21.27 -7.03
CA SER A 299 27.97 21.31 -6.17
C SER A 299 29.05 20.40 -6.73
N ALA A 300 30.31 20.85 -6.70
CA ALA A 300 31.44 20.00 -7.00
C ALA A 300 31.35 18.74 -6.14
N ALA A 301 31.49 17.56 -6.76
CA ALA A 301 31.59 16.32 -6.01
C ALA A 301 32.73 16.49 -4.99
N PRO A 302 32.51 16.14 -3.71
CA PRO A 302 33.58 16.20 -2.73
C PRO A 302 34.75 15.38 -3.26
N GLU A 303 35.97 15.88 -3.10
CA GLU A 303 37.16 15.16 -3.52
C GLU A 303 37.16 13.79 -2.83
N LEU A 304 36.89 12.74 -3.61
CA LEU A 304 37.04 11.39 -3.12
C LEU A 304 38.52 11.22 -2.87
N ALA A 305 38.91 10.99 -1.62
CA ALA A 305 40.29 10.68 -1.26
C ALA A 305 40.66 9.29 -1.82
N ALA A 306 40.73 9.16 -3.15
CA ALA A 306 40.81 7.90 -3.88
C ALA A 306 41.99 7.05 -3.39
N GLY A 307 43.12 7.68 -3.03
CA GLY A 307 44.28 7.00 -2.45
C GLY A 307 44.04 6.31 -1.09
N ARG A 308 42.93 6.60 -0.40
CA ARG A 308 42.53 5.94 0.86
C ARG A 308 41.52 4.81 0.66
N TRP A 309 40.82 4.79 -0.47
CA TRP A 309 39.69 3.88 -0.73
C TRP A 309 40.00 2.86 -1.83
N ILE A 310 40.76 3.26 -2.84
CA ILE A 310 41.18 2.43 -3.97
C ILE A 310 42.60 1.94 -3.65
N GLY A 311 42.71 0.69 -3.19
CA GLY A 311 43.99 0.06 -2.79
C GLY A 311 44.17 -0.18 -1.29
N GLY A 312 43.35 0.44 -0.43
CA GLY A 312 43.28 0.14 1.00
C GLY A 312 42.30 -0.99 1.28
N GLY A 313 42.72 -2.24 1.08
CA GLY A 313 41.81 -3.40 1.09
C GLY A 313 40.89 -3.49 2.32
N PRO A 314 39.66 -4.04 2.18
CA PRO A 314 38.84 -4.38 3.34
C PRO A 314 39.37 -5.67 3.98
N LEU A 315 40.17 -5.55 5.04
CA LEU A 315 40.79 -6.73 5.67
C LEU A 315 39.91 -7.44 6.72
N SER A 316 38.72 -6.91 7.07
CA SER A 316 37.74 -7.62 7.92
C SER A 316 36.38 -6.91 7.99
N ILE A 317 35.31 -7.65 8.32
CA ILE A 317 33.96 -7.13 8.60
C ILE A 317 33.98 -6.07 9.73
N ALA A 318 34.85 -6.24 10.73
CA ALA A 318 35.00 -5.26 11.81
C ALA A 318 35.49 -3.89 11.29
N GLY A 319 36.34 -3.88 10.26
CA GLY A 319 36.89 -2.67 9.64
C GLY A 319 35.89 -1.87 8.78
N LEU A 320 34.71 -2.44 8.50
CA LEU A 320 33.65 -1.82 7.69
C LEU A 320 32.60 -1.06 8.53
N ARG A 321 32.60 -1.21 9.87
CA ARG A 321 31.58 -0.60 10.73
C ARG A 321 31.74 0.93 10.76
N GLY A 322 30.70 1.66 10.37
CA GLY A 322 30.67 3.13 10.37
C GLY A 322 31.38 3.81 9.20
N LYS A 323 31.78 3.06 8.16
CA LYS A 323 32.36 3.61 6.91
C LYS A 323 31.35 3.52 5.77
N VAL A 324 31.45 4.44 4.81
CA VAL A 324 30.63 4.48 3.59
C VAL A 324 31.23 3.53 2.56
N VAL A 325 30.63 2.36 2.31
CA VAL A 325 31.12 1.44 1.28
C VAL A 325 30.58 1.88 -0.08
N LEU A 326 31.47 2.18 -1.03
CA LEU A 326 31.13 2.31 -2.45
C LEU A 326 31.09 0.90 -3.05
N LEU A 327 29.87 0.41 -3.34
CA LEU A 327 29.65 -0.82 -4.08
C LEU A 327 29.55 -0.46 -5.56
N GLU A 328 30.56 -0.82 -6.34
CA GLU A 328 30.49 -0.78 -7.80
C GLU A 328 29.79 -2.07 -8.26
N PHE A 329 28.57 -1.94 -8.76
CA PHE A 329 27.87 -3.05 -9.39
C PHE A 329 28.35 -3.14 -10.84
N PHE A 330 29.24 -4.09 -11.13
CA PHE A 330 29.48 -4.51 -12.50
C PHE A 330 28.21 -5.24 -12.99
N THR A 331 27.39 -4.57 -13.80
CA THR A 331 26.43 -5.28 -14.65
C THR A 331 27.19 -5.85 -15.83
N SER A 332 27.78 -7.03 -15.66
CA SER A 332 28.19 -7.87 -16.78
C SER A 332 26.98 -8.74 -17.17
N GLY A 333 26.29 -8.36 -18.24
CA GLY A 333 25.17 -9.12 -18.83
C GLY A 333 23.99 -8.25 -19.20
#